data_AF-A0A381P4K5-F1
#
_entry.id   AF-A0A381P4K5-F1
#
_cell.length_a   1.000
_cell.length_b   1.000
_cell.length_c   1.000
_cell.angle_alpha   90.00
_cell.angle_beta   90.00
_cell.angle_gamma   90.00
#
_symmetry.space_group_name_H-M   'P 1'
#
loop_
_entity.id
_entity.type
_entity.pdbx_description
1 polymer ?
#
loop_
_entity_poly.entity_id
_entity_poly.type
_entity_poly.pdbx_seq_one_letter_code
_entity_poly.pdbx_strand_id
1 'polypeptide(L)'
;MDLIASGIAMSPVVATVVPNGPAAAAGVRAGDQLITVAGNKVATVEGAANWFATFPPSSMVALGMVGPTGERTVELRMGATPTVVNPLEADRFYSVVWAMSAAAAGRRDVAVPSWLVELNQVAVFLHVSDWEAAVRKLTNLRAPEVSGVGYGLAQYWLGLALSEIGDLDGARAAFERSLGQPGARYLTNDGLFLAPMVRARLVALASTNNR
;
A
#
# COMPACT_ATOMS: atom_id res chain seq x y z
N MET A 1 31.75 -29.14 4.73
CA MET A 1 30.49 -28.98 3.97
C MET A 1 29.48 -28.39 4.92
N ASP A 2 29.03 -27.17 4.65
CA ASP A 2 28.04 -26.47 5.46
C ASP A 2 26.70 -27.22 5.41
N LEU A 3 26.16 -27.54 6.58
CA LEU A 3 24.81 -28.10 6.77
C LEU A 3 23.70 -27.18 6.24
N ILE A 4 24.03 -25.95 5.86
CA ILE A 4 23.11 -24.94 5.32
C ILE A 4 22.73 -25.25 3.84
N ALA A 5 23.49 -26.12 3.15
CA ALA A 5 23.31 -26.39 1.72
C ALA A 5 22.70 -27.76 1.37
N SER A 6 22.28 -28.60 2.33
CA SER A 6 21.80 -29.97 2.03
C SER A 6 20.31 -30.10 1.75
N GLY A 7 19.49 -29.05 1.93
CA GLY A 7 18.05 -29.12 1.64
C GLY A 7 17.24 -30.07 2.55
N ILE A 8 17.78 -30.51 3.69
CA ILE A 8 17.08 -31.38 4.67
C ILE A 8 17.06 -30.70 6.05
N ALA A 9 16.41 -29.55 6.15
CA ALA A 9 15.90 -29.03 7.43
C ALA A 9 14.42 -28.68 7.23
N MET A 10 13.52 -29.48 7.82
CA MET A 10 12.06 -29.33 7.67
C MET A 10 11.45 -28.19 8.51
N SER A 11 12.30 -27.33 9.08
CA SER A 11 11.93 -26.25 10.00
C SER A 11 12.99 -25.14 9.94
N PRO A 12 12.61 -23.86 10.08
CA PRO A 12 13.55 -22.74 10.12
C PRO A 12 14.60 -22.89 11.23
N VAL A 13 15.86 -22.59 10.93
CA VAL A 13 16.96 -22.59 11.92
C VAL A 13 17.34 -21.15 12.25
N VAL A 14 17.51 -20.86 13.54
CA VAL A 14 17.95 -19.55 14.02
C VAL A 14 19.40 -19.34 13.65
N ALA A 15 19.67 -18.47 12.67
CA ALA A 15 21.03 -18.15 12.25
C ALA A 15 21.75 -17.23 13.25
N THR A 16 21.02 -16.26 13.81
CA THR A 16 21.56 -15.24 14.72
C THR A 16 20.48 -14.75 15.67
N VAL A 17 20.89 -14.26 16.84
CA VAL A 17 20.01 -13.68 17.84
C VAL A 17 20.52 -12.28 18.17
N VAL A 18 19.62 -11.29 18.06
CA VAL A 18 19.95 -9.90 18.39
C VAL A 18 20.27 -9.79 19.89
N PRO A 19 21.46 -9.28 20.28
CA PRO A 19 21.80 -9.08 21.69
C PRO A 19 20.77 -8.19 22.40
N ASN A 20 20.36 -8.59 23.62
CA ASN A 20 19.34 -7.91 24.42
C ASN A 20 17.95 -7.78 23.74
N GLY A 21 17.72 -8.47 22.62
CA GLY A 21 16.43 -8.51 21.94
C GLY A 21 15.45 -9.50 22.58
N PRO A 22 14.18 -9.51 22.13
CA PRO A 22 13.14 -10.41 22.65
C PRO A 22 13.56 -11.88 22.70
N ALA A 23 14.14 -12.38 21.60
CA ALA A 23 14.57 -13.78 21.49
C ALA A 23 15.73 -14.12 22.44
N ALA A 24 16.68 -13.19 22.65
CA ALA A 24 17.76 -13.36 23.62
C ALA A 24 17.21 -13.40 25.05
N ALA A 25 16.27 -12.51 25.38
CA ALA A 25 15.61 -12.48 26.69
C ALA A 25 14.81 -13.76 26.97
N ALA A 26 14.24 -14.37 25.92
CA ALA A 26 13.54 -15.65 25.99
C ALA A 26 14.48 -16.88 25.92
N GLY A 27 15.80 -16.66 25.84
CA GLY A 27 16.79 -17.74 25.87
C GLY A 27 16.97 -18.50 24.55
N VAL A 28 16.46 -17.98 23.43
CA VAL A 28 16.69 -18.52 22.08
C VAL A 28 18.16 -18.36 21.72
N ARG A 29 18.73 -19.36 21.05
CA ARG A 29 20.14 -19.38 20.63
C ARG A 29 20.28 -19.64 19.15
N ALA A 30 21.39 -19.18 18.57
CA ALA A 30 21.78 -19.58 17.22
C ALA A 30 21.93 -21.12 17.16
N GLY A 31 21.40 -21.72 16.10
CA GLY A 31 21.32 -23.16 15.92
C GLY A 31 20.02 -23.80 16.44
N ASP A 32 19.20 -23.10 17.23
CA ASP A 32 17.86 -23.62 17.60
C ASP A 32 16.97 -23.71 16.34
N GLN A 33 16.15 -24.75 16.23
CA GLN A 33 15.18 -24.91 15.14
C GLN A 33 13.78 -24.53 15.61
N LEU A 34 13.05 -23.72 14.83
CA LEU A 34 11.68 -23.31 15.11
C LEU A 34 10.70 -24.31 14.48
N ILE A 35 9.92 -25.00 15.32
CA ILE A 35 8.95 -26.02 14.87
C ILE A 35 7.50 -25.50 14.90
N THR A 36 7.15 -24.62 15.84
CA THR A 36 5.80 -24.05 15.94
C THR A 36 5.81 -22.58 16.38
N VAL A 37 4.80 -21.82 15.95
CA VAL A 37 4.50 -20.45 16.41
C VAL A 37 3.05 -20.40 16.86
N ALA A 38 2.82 -20.06 18.14
CA ALA A 38 1.50 -20.11 18.77
C ALA A 38 0.79 -21.46 18.56
N GLY A 39 1.53 -22.57 18.62
CA GLY A 39 1.02 -23.92 18.39
C GLY A 39 0.85 -24.32 16.92
N ASN A 40 1.00 -23.40 15.97
CA ASN A 40 0.90 -23.70 14.54
C ASN A 40 2.25 -24.18 14.00
N LYS A 41 2.27 -25.30 13.27
CA LYS A 41 3.49 -25.86 12.69
C LYS A 41 4.08 -24.92 11.64
N VAL A 42 5.40 -24.73 11.70
CA VAL A 42 6.13 -23.89 10.76
C VAL A 42 7.24 -24.71 10.09
N ALA A 43 7.20 -24.76 8.76
CA ALA A 43 8.16 -25.50 7.95
C ALA A 43 9.14 -24.58 7.20
N THR A 44 8.79 -23.30 7.02
CA THR A 44 9.57 -22.35 6.20
C THR A 44 9.77 -21.03 6.92
N VAL A 45 10.85 -20.31 6.55
CA VAL A 45 11.18 -18.99 7.12
C VAL A 45 10.07 -17.99 6.82
N GLU A 46 9.53 -18.03 5.60
CA GLU A 46 8.40 -17.20 5.18
C GLU A 46 7.14 -17.48 6.02
N GLY A 47 6.82 -18.76 6.27
CA GLY A 47 5.70 -19.14 7.14
C GLY A 47 5.88 -18.62 8.57
N ALA A 48 7.11 -18.66 9.11
CA ALA A 48 7.42 -18.08 10.41
C ALA A 48 7.17 -16.56 10.42
N ALA A 49 7.70 -15.85 9.41
CA ALA A 49 7.59 -14.41 9.27
C ALA A 49 6.12 -13.96 9.18
N ASN A 50 5.31 -14.67 8.41
CA ASN A 50 3.88 -14.40 8.25
C ASN A 50 3.14 -14.53 9.59
N TRP A 51 3.45 -15.55 10.41
CA TRP A 51 2.88 -15.66 11.75
C TRP A 51 3.29 -14.50 12.65
N PHE A 52 4.59 -14.17 12.69
CA PHE A 52 5.09 -13.07 13.53
C PHE A 52 4.44 -11.72 13.19
N ALA A 53 4.12 -11.48 11.93
CA ALA A 53 3.45 -10.25 11.47
C ALA A 53 2.02 -10.08 12.01
N THR A 54 1.36 -11.17 12.45
CA THR A 54 -0.02 -11.11 12.96
C THR A 54 -0.12 -10.70 14.43
N PHE A 55 0.97 -10.79 15.20
CA PHE A 55 0.94 -10.56 16.63
C PHE A 55 1.19 -9.09 16.98
N PRO A 56 0.34 -8.46 17.80
CA PRO A 56 0.57 -7.11 18.28
C PRO A 56 1.89 -6.97 19.07
N PRO A 57 2.52 -5.78 19.09
CA PRO A 57 3.64 -5.52 19.97
C PRO A 57 3.31 -5.84 21.43
N SER A 58 4.30 -6.32 22.19
CA SER A 58 4.19 -6.74 23.60
C SER A 58 3.31 -7.96 23.90
N SER A 59 2.69 -8.59 22.90
CA SER A 59 1.97 -9.85 23.08
C SER A 59 2.92 -11.01 23.44
N MET A 60 2.42 -11.99 24.18
CA MET A 60 3.15 -13.23 24.49
C MET A 60 2.84 -14.28 23.44
N VAL A 61 3.87 -14.92 22.89
CA VAL A 61 3.76 -15.93 21.86
C VAL A 61 4.62 -17.14 22.25
N ALA A 62 3.98 -18.31 22.33
CA ALA A 62 4.68 -19.57 22.56
C ALA A 62 5.33 -20.08 21.27
N LEU A 63 6.65 -20.32 21.32
CA LEU A 63 7.44 -20.88 20.24
C LEU A 63 7.86 -22.30 20.57
N GLY A 64 7.52 -23.28 19.73
CA GLY A 64 8.13 -24.60 19.81
C GLY A 64 9.52 -24.55 19.18
N MET A 65 10.54 -24.94 19.93
CA MET A 65 11.94 -24.90 19.51
C MET A 65 12.61 -26.25 19.74
N VAL A 66 13.50 -26.67 18.85
CA VAL A 66 14.43 -27.80 19.05
C VAL A 66 15.83 -27.21 19.27
N GLY A 67 16.36 -27.38 20.47
CA GLY A 67 17.72 -26.97 20.82
C GLY A 67 18.65 -28.17 21.03
N PRO A 68 19.89 -27.94 21.51
CA PRO A 68 20.86 -29.01 21.79
C PRO A 68 20.40 -30.03 22.82
N THR A 69 19.49 -29.63 23.72
CA THR A 69 18.94 -30.45 24.80
C THR A 69 17.60 -31.10 24.45
N GLY A 70 17.14 -30.97 23.21
CA GLY A 70 15.84 -31.46 22.74
C GLY A 70 14.78 -30.37 22.53
N GLU A 71 13.54 -30.80 22.37
CA GLU A 71 12.37 -29.93 22.18
C GLU A 71 12.02 -29.16 23.44
N ARG A 72 11.67 -27.88 23.29
CA ARG A 72 11.19 -27.01 24.36
C ARG A 72 10.26 -25.93 23.82
N THR A 73 9.35 -25.46 24.68
CA THR A 73 8.55 -24.27 24.39
C THR A 73 9.22 -23.04 24.98
N VAL A 74 9.28 -21.97 24.20
CA VAL A 74 9.84 -20.67 24.59
C VAL A 74 8.72 -19.64 24.55
N GLU A 75 8.42 -19.03 25.69
CA GLU A 75 7.50 -17.89 25.77
C GLU A 75 8.21 -16.61 25.35
N LEU A 76 7.86 -16.08 24.19
CA LEU A 76 8.45 -14.88 23.63
C LEU A 76 7.50 -13.68 23.81
N ARG A 77 7.98 -12.60 24.43
CA ARG A 77 7.30 -11.32 24.39
C ARG A 77 7.65 -10.57 23.11
N MET A 78 6.69 -10.32 22.24
CA MET A 78 6.91 -9.64 20.95
C MET A 78 7.48 -8.22 21.16
N GLY A 79 8.63 -7.94 20.54
CA GLY A 79 9.20 -6.59 20.52
C GLY A 79 8.41 -5.66 19.60
N ALA A 80 8.40 -4.37 19.90
CA ALA A 80 7.98 -3.35 18.94
C ALA A 80 9.15 -3.11 17.98
N THR A 81 9.03 -3.57 16.74
CA THR A 81 9.96 -3.15 15.68
C THR A 81 9.42 -1.86 15.10
N PRO A 82 10.16 -0.74 15.14
CA PRO A 82 9.78 0.44 14.39
C PRO A 82 9.67 0.06 12.93
N THR A 83 8.46 0.10 12.38
CA THR A 83 8.26 -0.08 10.95
C THR A 83 8.51 1.26 10.29
N VAL A 84 9.38 1.26 9.29
CA VAL A 84 9.48 2.39 8.37
C VAL A 84 8.28 2.26 7.45
N VAL A 85 7.40 3.27 7.44
CA VAL A 85 6.29 3.34 6.48
C VAL A 85 6.91 3.31 5.09
N ASN A 86 6.59 2.27 4.33
CA ASN A 86 7.06 2.14 2.96
C ASN A 86 6.44 3.27 2.12
N PRO A 87 7.23 4.20 1.54
CA PRO A 87 6.70 5.26 0.69
C PRO A 87 6.01 4.75 -0.58
N LEU A 88 6.12 3.45 -0.87
CA LEU A 88 5.60 2.75 -2.04
C LEU A 88 4.34 1.91 -1.74
N GLU A 89 3.85 1.90 -0.51
CA GLU A 89 2.54 1.31 -0.18
C GLU A 89 1.42 2.17 -0.80
N ALA A 90 0.84 1.67 -1.90
CA ALA A 90 -0.15 2.34 -2.74
C ALA A 90 -1.49 2.63 -2.02
N ASP A 91 -1.64 2.13 -0.79
CA ASP A 91 -2.83 2.12 0.03
C ASP A 91 -2.85 3.20 1.13
N ARG A 92 -1.82 4.06 1.25
CA ARG A 92 -1.85 5.23 2.14
C ARG A 92 -1.69 6.53 1.37
N PHE A 93 -2.79 7.27 1.23
CA PHE A 93 -2.88 8.57 0.56
C PHE A 93 -1.68 9.48 0.87
N TYR A 94 -0.95 9.88 -0.17
CA TYR A 94 0.22 10.76 -0.12
C TYR A 94 0.01 12.05 0.69
N SER A 95 -1.24 12.51 0.84
CA SER A 95 -1.59 13.66 1.72
C SER A 95 -1.33 13.39 3.19
N VAL A 96 -1.51 12.14 3.65
CA VAL A 96 -1.24 11.72 5.03
C VAL A 96 0.26 11.61 5.25
N VAL A 97 1.00 11.00 4.31
CA VAL A 97 2.47 10.94 4.38
C VAL A 97 3.06 12.35 4.37
N TRP A 98 2.61 13.23 3.48
CA TRP A 98 3.04 14.62 3.44
C TRP A 98 2.74 15.39 4.74
N ALA A 99 1.51 15.26 5.27
CA ALA A 99 1.14 15.89 6.53
C ALA A 99 1.94 15.35 7.74
N MET A 100 2.16 14.02 7.78
CA MET A 100 2.97 13.37 8.82
C MET A 100 4.44 13.79 8.74
N SER A 101 5.02 13.85 7.53
CA SER A 101 6.40 14.31 7.31
C SER A 101 6.58 15.79 7.66
N ALA A 102 5.62 16.64 7.31
CA ALA A 102 5.64 18.05 7.69
C ALA A 102 5.56 18.23 9.21
N ALA A 103 4.63 17.53 9.86
CA ALA A 103 4.49 17.53 11.31
C ALA A 103 5.78 17.03 12.02
N ALA A 104 6.40 15.97 11.51
CA ALA A 104 7.66 15.43 12.02
C ALA A 104 8.86 16.38 11.84
N ALA A 105 8.86 17.20 10.78
CA ALA A 105 9.85 18.24 10.55
C ALA A 105 9.60 19.53 11.35
N GLY A 106 8.64 19.53 12.28
CA GLY A 106 8.26 20.70 13.07
C GLY A 106 7.55 21.80 12.27
N ARG A 107 7.18 21.51 11.01
CA ARG A 107 6.42 22.42 10.17
C ARG A 107 4.95 22.36 10.54
N ARG A 108 4.45 23.43 11.16
CA ARG A 108 3.05 23.55 11.58
C ARG A 108 2.17 24.27 10.54
N ASP A 109 2.77 24.73 9.45
CA ASP A 109 2.17 25.57 8.40
C ASP A 109 1.79 24.81 7.13
N VAL A 110 2.05 23.50 7.07
CA VAL A 110 1.77 22.69 5.88
C VAL A 110 0.31 22.31 5.84
N ALA A 111 -0.50 23.15 5.20
CA ALA A 111 -1.87 22.81 4.86
C ALA A 111 -1.89 21.93 3.61
N VAL A 112 -2.51 20.75 3.70
CA VAL A 112 -2.89 19.99 2.50
C VAL A 112 -3.96 20.81 1.77
N PRO A 113 -3.79 21.15 0.50
CA PRO A 113 -4.81 21.90 -0.24
C PRO A 113 -6.15 21.17 -0.25
N SER A 114 -7.26 21.89 -0.05
CA SER A 114 -8.62 21.31 -0.03
C SER A 114 -8.89 20.44 -1.25
N TRP A 115 -8.46 20.90 -2.44
CA TRP A 115 -8.64 20.16 -3.69
C TRP A 115 -7.98 18.78 -3.68
N LEU A 116 -6.84 18.63 -3.00
CA LEU A 116 -6.12 17.35 -2.95
C LEU A 116 -6.80 16.39 -1.96
N VAL A 117 -7.34 16.90 -0.85
CA VAL A 117 -8.18 16.12 0.07
C VAL A 117 -9.45 15.63 -0.62
N GLU A 118 -10.11 16.53 -1.36
CA GLU A 118 -11.32 16.20 -2.11
C GLU A 118 -11.05 15.21 -3.25
N LEU A 119 -9.93 15.34 -3.97
CA LEU A 119 -9.52 14.40 -5.01
C LEU A 119 -9.20 13.02 -4.40
N ASN A 120 -8.58 12.97 -3.21
CA ASN A 120 -8.37 11.71 -2.49
C ASN A 120 -9.70 11.08 -2.05
N GLN A 121 -10.69 11.88 -1.63
CA GLN A 121 -12.03 11.37 -1.36
C GLN A 121 -12.69 10.79 -2.61
N VAL A 122 -12.50 11.40 -3.78
CA VAL A 122 -12.98 10.84 -5.06
C VAL A 122 -12.37 9.47 -5.32
N ALA A 123 -11.07 9.28 -5.06
CA ALA A 123 -10.44 7.97 -5.24
C ALA A 123 -11.12 6.87 -4.39
N VAL A 124 -11.61 7.20 -3.19
CA VAL A 124 -12.41 6.28 -2.38
C VAL A 124 -13.72 5.93 -3.09
N PHE A 125 -14.47 6.92 -3.58
CA PHE A 125 -15.71 6.68 -4.32
C PHE A 125 -15.49 5.81 -5.56
N LEU A 126 -14.44 6.06 -6.32
CA LEU A 126 -14.07 5.23 -7.48
C LEU A 126 -13.73 3.78 -7.06
N HIS A 127 -12.99 3.60 -5.96
CA HIS A 127 -12.62 2.27 -5.47
C HIS A 127 -13.84 1.43 -5.06
N VAL A 128 -14.81 2.06 -4.38
CA VAL A 128 -16.06 1.39 -3.98
C VAL A 128 -17.15 1.43 -5.06
N SER A 129 -16.82 1.89 -6.27
CA SER A 129 -17.72 2.00 -7.42
C SER A 129 -18.97 2.88 -7.17
N ASP A 130 -18.88 3.88 -6.28
CA ASP A 130 -19.90 4.91 -6.11
C ASP A 130 -19.70 6.02 -7.16
N TRP A 131 -20.06 5.70 -8.40
CA TRP A 131 -19.81 6.55 -9.56
C TRP A 131 -20.56 7.89 -9.49
N GLU A 132 -21.79 7.90 -8.98
CA GLU A 132 -22.55 9.13 -8.84
C GLU A 132 -21.94 10.09 -7.81
N ALA A 133 -21.47 9.57 -6.65
CA ALA A 133 -20.76 10.40 -5.68
C ALA A 133 -19.46 10.96 -6.27
N ALA A 134 -18.73 10.13 -7.04
CA ALA A 134 -17.53 10.59 -7.75
C ALA A 134 -17.85 11.71 -8.74
N VAL A 135 -18.88 11.57 -9.59
CA VAL A 135 -19.31 12.61 -10.54
C VAL A 135 -19.71 13.90 -9.82
N ARG A 136 -20.56 13.82 -8.79
CA ARG A 136 -20.98 14.99 -8.00
C ARG A 136 -19.79 15.73 -7.39
N LYS A 137 -18.84 14.99 -6.84
CA LYS A 137 -17.65 15.57 -6.19
C LYS A 137 -16.72 16.20 -7.24
N LEU A 138 -16.42 15.48 -8.32
CA LEU A 138 -15.51 15.94 -9.38
C LEU A 138 -16.04 17.13 -10.18
N THR A 139 -17.36 17.23 -10.36
CA THR A 139 -17.98 18.38 -11.04
C THR A 139 -17.76 19.70 -10.30
N ASN A 140 -17.70 19.63 -8.97
CA ASN A 140 -17.51 20.80 -8.10
C ASN A 140 -16.04 21.02 -7.68
N LEU A 141 -15.16 20.06 -7.98
CA LEU A 141 -13.76 20.08 -7.55
C LEU A 141 -12.97 21.17 -8.28
N ARG A 142 -12.35 22.08 -7.52
CA ARG A 142 -11.43 23.10 -8.04
C ARG A 142 -9.97 22.66 -7.91
N ALA A 143 -9.55 21.73 -8.76
CA ALA A 143 -8.14 21.34 -8.86
C ALA A 143 -7.36 22.32 -9.75
N PRO A 144 -6.08 22.62 -9.45
CA PRO A 144 -5.30 23.58 -10.21
C PRO A 144 -4.83 23.00 -11.56
N GLU A 145 -4.67 23.85 -12.57
CA GLU A 145 -4.04 23.50 -13.83
C GLU A 145 -2.52 23.54 -13.69
N VAL A 146 -1.93 22.36 -13.49
CA VAL A 146 -0.50 22.18 -13.29
C VAL A 146 -0.01 20.94 -14.04
N SER A 147 1.29 20.90 -14.34
CA SER A 147 1.93 19.64 -14.74
C SER A 147 1.94 18.69 -13.54
N GLY A 148 1.59 17.41 -13.76
CA GLY A 148 1.44 16.44 -12.69
C GLY A 148 -0.01 16.14 -12.32
N VAL A 149 -0.25 15.95 -11.03
CA VAL A 149 -1.58 15.72 -10.44
C VAL A 149 -2.28 17.06 -10.25
N GLY A 150 -3.49 17.17 -10.79
CA GLY A 150 -4.27 18.41 -10.75
C GLY A 150 -5.53 18.28 -11.60
N TYR A 151 -5.93 19.38 -12.25
CA TYR A 151 -7.12 19.46 -13.08
C TYR A 151 -7.21 18.35 -14.14
N GLY A 152 -6.10 18.04 -14.82
CA GLY A 152 -6.09 16.99 -15.84
C GLY A 152 -6.45 15.59 -15.32
N LEU A 153 -6.01 15.22 -14.11
CA LEU A 153 -6.39 13.95 -13.46
C LEU A 153 -7.84 13.97 -13.02
N ALA A 154 -8.30 15.09 -12.45
CA ALA A 154 -9.70 15.24 -12.06
C ALA A 154 -10.65 15.06 -13.27
N GLN A 155 -10.31 15.65 -14.42
CA GLN A 155 -11.09 15.48 -15.64
C GLN A 155 -11.03 14.05 -16.21
N TYR A 156 -9.88 13.37 -16.11
CA TYR A 156 -9.78 11.96 -16.51
C TYR A 156 -10.69 11.07 -15.65
N TRP A 157 -10.66 11.22 -14.33
CA TRP A 157 -11.54 10.47 -13.43
C TRP A 157 -13.01 10.82 -13.60
N LEU A 158 -13.32 12.07 -13.93
CA LEU A 158 -14.70 12.48 -14.24
C LEU A 158 -15.19 11.77 -15.50
N GLY A 159 -14.34 11.69 -16.54
CA GLY A 159 -14.66 10.94 -17.75
C GLY A 159 -14.91 9.45 -17.50
N LEU A 160 -14.11 8.82 -16.63
CA LEU A 160 -14.34 7.43 -16.22
C LEU A 160 -15.69 7.27 -15.51
N ALA A 161 -15.95 8.06 -14.47
CA ALA A 161 -17.17 7.95 -13.70
C ALA A 161 -18.44 8.25 -14.51
N LEU A 162 -18.39 9.25 -15.42
CA LEU A 162 -19.47 9.56 -16.35
C LEU A 162 -19.73 8.40 -17.33
N SER A 163 -18.67 7.72 -17.79
CA SER A 163 -18.83 6.54 -18.66
C SER A 163 -19.58 5.42 -17.96
N GLU A 164 -19.27 5.17 -16.68
CA GLU A 164 -19.90 4.09 -15.89
C GLU A 164 -21.39 4.36 -15.60
N ILE A 165 -21.80 5.63 -15.48
CA ILE A 165 -23.22 5.99 -15.31
C ILE A 165 -23.97 6.18 -16.65
N GLY A 166 -23.30 5.94 -17.79
CA GLY A 166 -23.88 6.01 -19.12
C GLY A 166 -23.95 7.40 -19.76
N ASP A 167 -23.38 8.44 -19.12
CA ASP A 167 -23.27 9.78 -19.73
C ASP A 167 -22.03 9.85 -20.64
N LEU A 168 -22.17 9.29 -21.84
CA LEU A 168 -21.06 9.14 -22.78
C LEU A 168 -20.59 10.48 -23.37
N ASP A 169 -21.50 11.45 -23.54
CA ASP A 169 -21.16 12.77 -24.06
C ASP A 169 -20.43 13.60 -23.00
N GLY A 170 -20.91 13.56 -21.75
CA GLY A 170 -20.21 14.15 -20.61
C GLY A 170 -18.83 13.52 -20.42
N ALA A 171 -18.74 12.18 -20.55
CA ALA A 171 -17.48 11.46 -20.47
C ALA A 171 -16.48 11.91 -21.55
N ARG A 172 -16.93 11.99 -22.81
CA ARG A 172 -16.11 12.48 -23.93
C ARG A 172 -15.58 13.88 -23.66
N ALA A 173 -16.45 14.80 -23.25
CA ALA A 173 -16.08 16.18 -22.96
C ALA A 173 -15.05 16.27 -21.80
N ALA A 174 -15.19 15.45 -20.76
CA ALA A 174 -14.24 15.40 -19.66
C ALA A 174 -12.87 14.85 -20.11
N PHE A 175 -12.86 13.79 -20.93
CA PHE A 175 -11.63 13.27 -21.50
C PHE A 175 -10.92 14.29 -22.40
N GLU A 176 -11.64 15.03 -23.23
CA GLU A 176 -11.05 16.09 -24.06
C GLU A 176 -10.41 17.21 -23.22
N ARG A 177 -11.05 17.62 -22.12
CA ARG A 177 -10.46 18.58 -21.17
C ARG A 177 -9.20 18.04 -20.49
N SER A 178 -9.17 16.74 -20.15
CA SER A 178 -7.96 16.08 -19.65
C SER A 178 -6.85 16.05 -20.71
N LEU A 179 -7.20 15.78 -21.97
CA LEU A 179 -6.24 15.74 -23.09
C LEU A 179 -5.60 17.11 -23.37
N GLY A 180 -6.35 18.19 -23.12
CA GLY A 180 -5.86 19.57 -23.20
C GLY A 180 -4.79 19.92 -22.15
N GLN A 181 -4.50 19.03 -21.19
CA GLN A 181 -3.49 19.22 -20.16
C GLN A 181 -2.26 18.32 -20.45
N PRO A 182 -1.30 18.75 -21.30
CA PRO A 182 -0.23 17.89 -21.80
C PRO A 182 0.71 17.37 -20.71
N GLY A 183 0.85 18.11 -19.60
CA GLY A 183 1.65 17.73 -18.45
C GLY A 183 0.92 16.84 -17.43
N ALA A 184 -0.35 16.48 -17.65
CA ALA A 184 -1.14 15.77 -16.64
C ALA A 184 -0.68 14.33 -16.44
N ARG A 185 -0.61 13.90 -15.17
CA ARG A 185 -0.03 12.62 -14.75
C ARG A 185 -1.00 11.82 -13.87
N TYR A 186 -0.88 10.51 -13.93
CA TYR A 186 -1.70 9.58 -13.17
C TYR A 186 -1.14 9.36 -11.76
N LEU A 187 -1.94 9.66 -10.73
CA LEU A 187 -1.71 9.45 -9.29
C LEU A 187 -0.52 10.19 -8.64
N THR A 188 0.58 10.41 -9.37
CA THR A 188 1.77 11.11 -8.87
C THR A 188 2.32 12.06 -9.94
N ASN A 189 3.06 13.09 -9.53
CA ASN A 189 3.62 14.08 -10.46
C ASN A 189 4.64 13.47 -11.45
N ASP A 190 5.29 12.38 -11.05
CA ASP A 190 6.23 11.62 -11.87
C ASP A 190 5.60 10.35 -12.49
N GLY A 191 4.28 10.18 -12.34
CA GLY A 191 3.54 9.03 -12.81
C GLY A 191 3.40 8.95 -14.34
N LEU A 192 2.58 8.03 -14.81
CA LEU A 192 2.31 7.90 -16.24
C LEU A 192 1.59 9.15 -16.77
N PHE A 193 1.92 9.56 -18.00
CA PHE A 193 1.17 10.61 -18.68
C PHE A 193 -0.27 10.17 -18.95
N LEU A 194 -1.23 11.07 -18.75
CA LEU A 194 -2.64 10.76 -19.02
C LEU A 194 -2.98 10.75 -20.51
N ALA A 195 -2.29 11.54 -21.34
CA ALA A 195 -2.67 11.71 -22.74
C ALA A 195 -2.80 10.38 -23.54
N PRO A 196 -1.89 9.39 -23.42
CA PRO A 196 -2.08 8.07 -24.04
C PRO A 196 -3.31 7.32 -23.51
N MET A 197 -3.54 7.35 -22.19
CA MET A 197 -4.67 6.67 -21.54
C MET A 197 -6.00 7.29 -21.98
N VAL A 198 -6.08 8.62 -21.99
CA VAL A 198 -7.24 9.40 -22.41
C VAL A 198 -7.59 9.12 -23.87
N ARG A 199 -6.59 9.11 -24.78
CA ARG A 199 -6.80 8.78 -26.19
C ARG A 199 -7.41 7.39 -26.37
N ALA A 200 -6.91 6.39 -25.62
CA ALA A 200 -7.48 5.05 -25.66
C ALA A 200 -8.96 5.02 -25.22
N ARG A 201 -9.32 5.79 -24.18
CA ARG A 201 -10.72 5.93 -23.72
C ARG A 201 -11.62 6.59 -24.75
N LEU A 202 -11.15 7.67 -25.41
CA LEU A 202 -11.90 8.35 -26.46
C LEU A 202 -12.18 7.44 -27.67
N VAL A 203 -11.19 6.64 -28.09
CA VAL A 203 -11.39 5.65 -29.16
C VAL A 203 -12.43 4.60 -28.76
N ALA A 204 -12.36 4.09 -27.53
CA ALA A 204 -13.34 3.12 -27.03
C ALA A 204 -14.77 3.70 -27.04
N LEU A 205 -14.97 4.92 -26.55
CA LEU A 205 -16.27 5.60 -26.56
C LEU A 205 -16.84 5.79 -27.97
N ALA A 206 -15.99 6.11 -28.96
CA ALA A 206 -16.42 6.25 -30.35
C ALA A 206 -16.89 4.91 -30.95
N SER A 207 -16.27 3.79 -30.55
CA SER A 207 -16.68 2.46 -31.01
C SER A 207 -18.02 1.99 -30.43
N THR A 208 -18.37 2.43 -29.22
CA THR A 208 -19.64 2.09 -28.55
C THR A 208 -20.83 2.82 -29.16
N ASN A 209 -20.63 4.03 -29.69
CA ASN A 209 -21.70 4.85 -30.29
C ASN A 209 -22.08 4.41 -31.73
N ASN A 210 -21.31 3.50 -32.33
CA ASN A 210 -21.51 2.98 -33.69
C ASN A 210 -22.18 1.58 -33.73
N ARG A 211 -22.79 1.15 -32.62
CA ARG A 211 -23.64 -0.05 -32.51
C ARG A 211 -25.03 0.34 -32.11
#